data_AF-A0A2E0QQH3-F1
#
_entry.id   AF-A0A2E0QQH3-F1
#
_cell.length_a   1.000
_cell.length_b   1.000
_cell.length_c   1.000
_cell.angle_alpha   90.00
_cell.angle_beta   90.00
_cell.angle_gamma   90.00
#
_symmetry.space_group_name_H-M   'P 1'
#
loop_
_entity.id
_entity.type
_entity.pdbx_description
1 polymer ?
#
loop_
_entity_poly.entity_id
_entity_poly.type
_entity_poly.pdbx_seq_one_letter_code
_entity_poly.pdbx_strand_id
1 'polypeptide(L)'
;MGSLAREDPARGLFDLVKYLLRLARTSRLEFRRFSDAGVELDRHTLGNESLLDIALDLIGIPSDNTVEQEAIHGYPAGFFHDDTYCRDWIEDVFEVMVVEREDYDGFVECMRNPTEWIPDTWSSDDDLGSIIYVEDD
;
A
#
# COMPACT_ATOMS: atom_id res chain seq x y z
N MET A 1 -35.98 -14.99 -21.33
CA MET A 1 -34.70 -14.31 -21.57
C MET A 1 -34.34 -13.57 -20.29
N GLY A 2 -33.41 -14.11 -19.52
CA GLY A 2 -32.95 -13.48 -18.28
C GLY A 2 -32.12 -12.25 -18.63
N SER A 3 -32.52 -11.09 -18.11
CA SER A 3 -31.73 -9.87 -18.16
C SER A 3 -30.43 -10.13 -17.40
N LEU A 4 -29.31 -10.24 -18.12
CA LEU A 4 -27.98 -10.15 -17.52
C LEU A 4 -27.88 -8.73 -16.95
N ALA A 5 -28.13 -8.60 -15.64
CA ALA A 5 -27.83 -7.37 -14.93
C ALA A 5 -26.37 -7.04 -15.22
N ARG A 6 -26.11 -5.88 -15.82
CA ARG A 6 -24.75 -5.40 -16.02
C ARG A 6 -24.16 -5.22 -14.62
N GLU A 7 -23.15 -6.02 -14.30
CA GLU A 7 -22.39 -5.84 -13.08
C GLU A 7 -21.78 -4.44 -13.07
N ASP A 8 -21.77 -3.83 -11.90
CA ASP A 8 -21.16 -2.52 -11.69
C ASP A 8 -19.65 -2.61 -11.99
N PRO A 9 -19.13 -1.91 -13.02
CA PRO A 9 -17.73 -1.96 -13.39
C PRO A 9 -16.80 -1.55 -12.23
N ALA A 10 -17.28 -0.68 -11.33
CA ALA A 10 -16.51 -0.27 -10.16
C ALA A 10 -16.27 -1.45 -9.21
N ARG A 11 -17.24 -2.36 -9.07
CA ARG A 11 -17.12 -3.55 -8.23
C ARG A 11 -16.02 -4.48 -8.74
N GLY A 12 -15.96 -4.70 -10.07
CA GLY A 12 -14.93 -5.55 -10.68
C GLY A 12 -13.51 -5.00 -10.50
N LEU A 13 -13.35 -3.67 -10.52
CA LEU A 13 -12.08 -3.02 -10.26
C LEU A 13 -11.60 -3.25 -8.81
N PHE A 14 -12.48 -3.05 -7.82
CA PHE A 14 -12.11 -3.28 -6.42
C PHE A 14 -11.81 -4.75 -6.12
N ASP A 15 -12.51 -5.69 -6.75
CA ASP A 15 -12.20 -7.11 -6.62
C ASP A 15 -10.82 -7.45 -7.21
N LEU A 16 -10.42 -6.82 -8.33
CA LEU A 16 -9.07 -6.94 -8.88
C LEU A 16 -8.01 -6.35 -7.94
N VAL A 17 -8.25 -5.17 -7.39
CA VAL A 17 -7.34 -4.53 -6.43
C VAL A 17 -7.12 -5.43 -5.22
N LYS A 18 -8.18 -5.97 -4.63
CA LYS A 18 -8.08 -6.92 -3.51
C LYS A 18 -7.34 -8.20 -3.88
N TYR A 19 -7.52 -8.69 -5.11
CA TYR A 19 -6.76 -9.83 -5.59
C TYR A 19 -5.26 -9.53 -5.69
N LEU A 20 -4.89 -8.36 -6.20
CA LEU A 20 -3.49 -7.93 -6.26
C LEU A 20 -2.88 -7.78 -4.86
N LEU A 21 -3.61 -7.19 -3.90
CA LEU A 21 -3.18 -7.09 -2.51
C LEU A 21 -2.94 -8.46 -1.85
N ARG A 22 -3.77 -9.46 -2.16
CA ARG A 22 -3.55 -10.85 -1.70
C ARG A 22 -2.27 -11.46 -2.28
N LEU A 23 -1.99 -11.19 -3.55
CA LEU A 23 -0.75 -11.66 -4.20
C LEU A 23 0.48 -10.95 -3.62
N ALA A 24 0.42 -9.63 -3.44
CA ALA A 24 1.47 -8.85 -2.79
C ALA A 24 1.74 -9.38 -1.37
N ARG A 25 0.69 -9.60 -0.56
CA ARG A 25 0.83 -10.21 0.76
C ARG A 25 1.54 -11.56 0.71
N THR A 26 1.13 -12.43 -0.21
CA THR A 26 1.76 -13.75 -0.36
C THR A 26 3.24 -13.61 -0.69
N SER A 27 3.58 -12.70 -1.60
CA SER A 27 4.98 -12.40 -1.94
C SER A 27 5.78 -11.89 -0.73
N ARG A 28 5.21 -10.97 0.07
CA ARG A 28 5.83 -10.46 1.32
C ARG A 28 6.11 -11.57 2.33
N LEU A 29 5.16 -12.47 2.55
CA LEU A 29 5.31 -13.57 3.50
C LEU A 29 6.36 -14.58 3.05
N GLU A 30 6.42 -14.91 1.76
CA GLU A 30 7.48 -15.78 1.24
C GLU A 30 8.85 -15.08 1.29
N PHE A 31 8.93 -13.78 0.99
CA PHE A 31 10.15 -12.99 1.19
C PHE A 31 10.70 -13.15 2.62
N ARG A 32 9.84 -12.93 3.62
CA ARG A 32 10.20 -13.06 5.04
C ARG A 32 10.69 -14.47 5.36
N ARG A 33 9.96 -15.49 4.91
CA ARG A 33 10.32 -16.89 5.12
C ARG A 33 11.69 -17.24 4.53
N PHE A 34 12.01 -16.74 3.33
CA PHE A 34 13.32 -16.96 2.72
C PHE A 34 14.43 -16.18 3.45
N SER A 35 14.16 -14.94 3.82
CA SER A 35 15.08 -14.10 4.60
C SER A 35 15.42 -14.77 5.95
N ASP A 36 14.42 -15.30 6.66
CA ASP A 36 14.58 -16.02 7.93
C ASP A 36 15.38 -17.32 7.76
N ALA A 37 15.33 -17.93 6.57
CA ALA A 37 16.15 -19.07 6.21
C ALA A 37 17.59 -18.69 5.80
N GLY A 38 17.95 -17.41 5.87
CA GLY A 38 19.27 -16.89 5.50
C GLY A 38 19.49 -16.81 3.99
N VAL A 39 18.42 -16.85 3.19
CA VAL A 39 18.50 -16.63 1.75
C VAL A 39 18.49 -15.14 1.48
N GLU A 40 19.57 -14.63 0.91
CA GLU A 40 19.68 -13.25 0.48
C GLU A 40 18.83 -13.05 -0.78
N LEU A 41 17.67 -12.42 -0.60
CA LEU A 41 16.78 -12.02 -1.69
C LEU A 41 16.80 -10.51 -1.80
N ASP A 42 16.99 -10.01 -3.02
CA ASP A 42 16.77 -8.62 -3.33
C ASP A 42 15.25 -8.34 -3.36
N ARG A 43 14.80 -7.32 -2.62
CA ARG A 43 13.39 -6.94 -2.51
C ARG A 43 12.77 -6.63 -3.87
N HIS A 44 13.55 -6.05 -4.79
CA HIS A 44 13.08 -5.74 -6.14
C HIS A 44 12.91 -7.01 -7.01
N THR A 45 13.63 -8.09 -6.69
CA THR A 45 13.58 -9.34 -7.46
C THR A 45 12.27 -10.11 -7.28
N LEU A 46 11.54 -9.89 -6.17
CA LEU A 46 10.29 -10.60 -5.88
C LEU A 46 9.01 -9.84 -6.29
N GLY A 47 9.14 -8.67 -6.91
CA GLY A 47 8.01 -7.94 -7.50
C GLY A 47 6.92 -7.53 -6.50
N ASN A 48 7.27 -7.41 -5.21
CA ASN A 48 6.30 -7.09 -4.18
C ASN A 48 5.86 -5.63 -4.25
N GLU A 49 6.82 -4.73 -4.42
CA GLU A 49 6.60 -3.30 -4.71
C GLU A 49 5.72 -3.13 -5.96
N SER A 50 5.99 -3.91 -7.02
CA SER A 50 5.23 -3.76 -8.27
C SER A 50 3.77 -4.20 -8.18
N LEU A 51 3.41 -5.20 -7.35
CA LEU A 51 2.02 -5.61 -7.19
C LEU A 51 1.22 -4.60 -6.35
N LEU A 52 1.84 -4.05 -5.30
CA LEU A 52 1.24 -2.99 -4.50
C LEU A 52 1.06 -1.73 -5.35
N ASP A 53 2.09 -1.32 -6.10
CA ASP A 53 2.02 -0.16 -6.99
C ASP A 53 0.91 -0.27 -8.03
N ILE A 54 0.75 -1.44 -8.66
CA ILE A 54 -0.35 -1.66 -9.61
C ILE A 54 -1.71 -1.52 -8.91
N ALA A 55 -1.84 -2.05 -7.68
CA ALA A 55 -3.08 -1.93 -6.91
C ALA A 55 -3.40 -0.47 -6.57
N LEU A 56 -2.39 0.31 -6.19
CA LEU A 56 -2.49 1.74 -5.88
C LEU A 56 -2.85 2.58 -7.13
N ASP A 57 -2.22 2.30 -8.27
CA ASP A 57 -2.51 2.97 -9.54
C ASP A 57 -3.96 2.71 -10.00
N LEU A 58 -4.46 1.49 -9.80
CA LEU A 58 -5.84 1.12 -10.15
C LEU A 58 -6.90 1.87 -9.33
N ILE A 59 -6.58 2.28 -8.09
CA ILE A 59 -7.46 3.10 -7.25
C ILE A 59 -7.12 4.59 -7.31
N GLY A 60 -6.19 4.98 -8.18
CA GLY A 60 -5.88 6.38 -8.51
C GLY A 60 -4.92 7.08 -7.54
N ILE A 61 -4.13 6.33 -6.77
CA ILE A 61 -3.08 6.93 -5.94
C ILE A 61 -1.93 7.41 -6.84
N PRO A 62 -1.44 8.65 -6.70
CA PRO A 62 -0.30 9.13 -7.48
C PRO A 62 0.95 8.28 -7.25
N SER A 63 1.74 8.05 -8.29
CA SER A 63 3.06 7.38 -8.19
C SER A 63 4.00 8.16 -7.28
N ASP A 64 4.93 7.46 -6.63
CA ASP A 64 6.02 8.14 -5.92
C ASP A 64 6.84 8.95 -6.93
N ASN A 65 7.10 10.22 -6.62
CA ASN A 65 7.91 11.10 -7.47
C ASN A 65 9.07 11.77 -6.71
N THR A 66 9.42 11.26 -5.53
CA THR A 66 10.41 11.87 -4.64
C THR A 66 11.77 11.99 -5.33
N VAL A 67 12.20 10.95 -6.04
CA VAL A 67 13.48 10.93 -6.76
C VAL A 67 13.50 11.94 -7.90
N GLU A 68 12.40 12.05 -8.65
CA GLU A 68 12.24 13.02 -9.72
C GLU A 68 12.31 14.45 -9.19
N GLN A 69 11.63 14.72 -8.08
CA GLN A 69 11.62 16.05 -7.44
C GLN A 69 12.99 16.40 -6.87
N GLU A 70 13.69 15.45 -6.25
CA GLU A 70 15.07 15.64 -5.82
C GLU A 70 16.03 15.90 -6.99
N ALA A 71 15.85 15.24 -8.13
CA ALA A 71 16.67 15.48 -9.32
C ALA A 71 16.46 16.89 -9.90
N ILE A 72 15.25 17.44 -9.82
CA ILE A 72 14.89 18.77 -10.34
C ILE A 72 15.34 19.88 -9.38
N HIS A 73 15.04 19.74 -8.09
CA HIS A 73 15.18 20.81 -7.09
C HIS A 73 16.40 20.64 -6.17
N GLY A 74 17.02 19.45 -6.16
CA GLY A 74 18.13 19.09 -5.26
C GLY A 74 17.65 18.71 -3.85
N TYR A 75 18.45 17.95 -3.12
CA TYR A 75 18.19 17.61 -1.72
C TYR A 75 18.57 18.77 -0.78
N PRO A 76 17.74 19.15 0.22
CA PRO A 76 16.44 18.56 0.59
C PRO A 76 15.23 19.25 -0.07
N ALA A 77 15.44 20.23 -0.96
CA ALA A 77 14.36 21.05 -1.51
C ALA A 77 13.34 20.24 -2.32
N GLY A 78 13.77 19.22 -3.07
CA GLY A 78 12.88 18.31 -3.78
C GLY A 78 12.06 17.44 -2.84
N PHE A 79 12.64 16.96 -1.74
CA PHE A 79 11.92 16.16 -0.74
C PHE A 79 10.74 16.92 -0.11
N PHE A 80 10.91 18.22 0.15
CA PHE A 80 9.88 19.08 0.74
C PHE A 80 9.12 19.94 -0.29
N HIS A 81 9.22 19.62 -1.59
CA HIS A 81 8.51 20.38 -2.61
C HIS A 81 7.00 20.09 -2.53
N ASP A 82 6.15 21.10 -2.78
CA ASP A 82 4.70 20.99 -2.64
C ASP A 82 4.08 19.93 -3.58
N ASP A 83 4.74 19.65 -4.71
CA ASP A 83 4.32 18.63 -5.70
C ASP A 83 4.92 17.24 -5.43
N THR A 84 5.65 17.07 -4.32
CA THR A 84 6.24 15.78 -3.94
C THR A 84 5.19 14.89 -3.30
N TYR A 85 5.07 13.66 -3.83
CA TYR A 85 4.22 12.62 -3.31
C TYR A 85 5.08 11.39 -3.01
N CYS A 86 5.23 11.09 -1.72
CA CYS A 86 5.95 9.91 -1.23
C CYS A 86 4.94 8.80 -0.87
N ARG A 87 5.27 7.56 -1.21
CA ARG A 87 4.44 6.37 -0.91
C ARG A 87 4.93 5.56 0.29
N ASP A 88 6.05 5.91 0.92
CA ASP A 88 6.65 5.11 2.01
C ASP A 88 5.64 4.77 3.11
N TRP A 89 4.82 5.74 3.52
CA TRP A 89 3.80 5.53 4.55
C TRP A 89 2.73 4.49 4.15
N ILE A 90 2.48 4.30 2.86
CA ILE A 90 1.54 3.29 2.35
C ILE A 90 2.09 1.90 2.61
N GLU A 91 3.41 1.71 2.59
CA GLU A 91 4.02 0.42 2.90
C GLU A 91 3.77 0.01 4.35
N ASP A 92 3.86 0.95 5.30
CA ASP A 92 3.57 0.70 6.72
C ASP A 92 2.10 0.31 6.92
N VAL A 93 1.18 1.04 6.26
CA VAL A 93 -0.26 0.73 6.32
C VAL A 93 -0.57 -0.62 5.67
N PHE A 94 0.10 -0.94 4.56
CA PHE A 94 -0.02 -2.24 3.90
C PHE A 94 0.46 -3.36 4.81
N GLU A 95 1.57 -3.15 5.53
CA GLU A 95 2.09 -4.11 6.48
C GLU A 95 1.07 -4.41 7.59
N VAL A 96 0.59 -3.37 8.26
CA VAL A 96 -0.36 -3.49 9.37
C VAL A 96 -1.71 -4.05 8.91
N MET A 97 -2.33 -3.45 7.88
CA MET A 97 -3.69 -3.82 7.51
C MET A 97 -3.72 -5.10 6.68
N VAL A 98 -2.86 -5.24 5.67
CA VAL A 98 -2.94 -6.34 4.72
C VAL A 98 -2.10 -7.52 5.19
N VAL A 99 -0.83 -7.31 5.53
CA VAL A 99 0.07 -8.43 5.84
C VAL A 99 -0.30 -9.08 7.16
N GLU A 100 -0.44 -8.29 8.22
CA GLU A 100 -0.70 -8.79 9.57
C GLU A 100 -2.17 -9.15 9.79
N ARG A 101 -3.12 -8.33 9.29
CA ARG A 101 -4.55 -8.45 9.63
C ARG A 101 -5.46 -8.93 8.51
N GLU A 102 -4.95 -9.06 7.28
CA GLU A 102 -5.74 -9.46 6.10
C GLU A 102 -6.96 -8.55 5.82
N ASP A 103 -6.91 -7.29 6.25
CA ASP A 103 -7.95 -6.29 6.05
C ASP A 103 -7.81 -5.57 4.70
N TYR A 104 -8.17 -6.28 3.63
CA TYR A 104 -8.10 -5.75 2.26
C TYR A 104 -9.12 -4.63 2.01
N ASP A 105 -10.32 -4.74 2.58
CA ASP A 105 -11.37 -3.74 2.38
C ASP A 105 -11.04 -2.44 3.14
N GLY A 106 -10.55 -2.56 4.38
CA GLY A 106 -10.08 -1.42 5.16
C GLY A 106 -8.87 -0.72 4.54
N PHE A 107 -7.91 -1.48 3.98
CA PHE A 107 -6.79 -0.87 3.25
C PHE A 107 -7.28 -0.04 2.05
N VAL A 108 -8.20 -0.57 1.24
CA VAL A 108 -8.76 0.15 0.10
C VAL A 108 -9.55 1.39 0.54
N GLU A 109 -10.28 1.31 1.65
CA GLU A 109 -10.99 2.46 2.22
C GLU A 109 -10.02 3.55 2.71
N CYS A 110 -8.98 3.14 3.44
CA CYS A 110 -7.91 4.01 3.93
C CYS A 110 -7.23 4.75 2.77
N MET A 111 -6.83 4.05 1.70
CA MET A 111 -6.19 4.67 0.54
C MET A 111 -7.10 5.68 -0.19
N ARG A 112 -8.43 5.53 -0.11
CA ARG A 112 -9.35 6.48 -0.74
C ARG A 112 -9.48 7.79 0.03
N ASN A 113 -9.17 7.81 1.33
CA ASN A 113 -9.23 8.99 2.20
C ASN A 113 -8.06 9.03 3.20
N PRO A 114 -6.80 9.05 2.75
CA PRO A 114 -5.65 8.75 3.61
C PRO A 114 -5.44 9.79 4.73
N THR A 115 -5.77 11.06 4.47
CA THR A 115 -5.66 12.16 5.44
C THR A 115 -6.56 12.02 6.67
N GLU A 116 -7.59 11.16 6.62
CA GLU A 116 -8.47 10.91 7.76
C GLU A 116 -7.95 9.78 8.67
N TRP A 117 -7.09 8.91 8.15
CA TRP A 117 -6.71 7.66 8.82
C TRP A 117 -5.31 7.68 9.41
N ILE A 118 -4.39 8.45 8.82
CA ILE A 118 -2.96 8.29 9.08
C ILE A 118 -2.36 9.64 9.51
N PRO A 119 -2.13 9.84 10.83
CA PRO A 119 -1.52 11.05 11.33
C PRO A 119 -0.02 11.03 11.08
N ASP A 120 0.63 12.12 10.65
CA ASP A 120 2.09 12.21 10.38
C ASP A 120 3.03 11.88 11.56
N THR A 121 2.51 11.41 12.69
CA THR A 121 3.22 11.22 13.95
C THR A 121 3.46 9.76 14.34
N TRP A 122 3.08 8.76 13.53
CA TRP A 122 3.39 7.36 13.90
C TRP A 122 4.89 7.10 13.80
N SER A 123 5.38 6.24 14.68
CA SER A 123 6.82 5.93 14.80
C SER A 123 7.16 4.46 14.63
N SER A 124 6.15 3.59 14.54
CA SER A 124 6.29 2.15 14.28
C SER A 124 4.98 1.54 13.75
N ASP A 125 5.08 0.30 13.24
CA ASP A 125 3.93 -0.49 12.80
C ASP A 125 2.93 -0.75 13.95
N ASP A 126 3.42 -1.03 15.17
CA ASP A 126 2.58 -1.21 16.37
C ASP A 126 1.78 0.07 16.72
N ASP A 127 2.45 1.22 16.64
CA ASP A 127 1.86 2.54 16.91
C ASP A 127 0.77 2.83 15.86
N LEU A 128 1.08 2.60 14.58
CA LEU A 128 0.13 2.72 13.47
C LEU A 128 -1.05 1.75 13.61
N GLY A 129 -0.81 0.50 14.02
CA GLY A 129 -1.85 -0.49 14.29
C GLY A 129 -2.83 -0.07 15.37
N SER A 130 -2.32 0.56 16.45
CA SER A 130 -3.17 1.08 17.53
C SER A 130 -4.03 2.28 17.11
N ILE A 131 -3.54 3.07 16.14
CA ILE A 131 -4.26 4.21 15.58
C ILE A 131 -5.37 3.73 14.65
N ILE A 132 -5.06 2.79 13.76
CA ILE A 132 -6.01 2.26 12.76
C ILE A 132 -7.08 1.38 13.43
N TYR A 133 -6.65 0.52 14.35
CA TYR A 133 -7.51 -0.38 15.08
C TYR A 133 -7.46 -0.01 16.55
N VAL A 134 -8.28 0.98 16.91
CA VAL A 134 -8.57 1.25 18.32
C VAL A 134 -9.07 -0.05 18.92
N GLU A 135 -8.29 -0.68 19.79
CA GLU A 135 -8.75 -1.83 20.54
C GLU A 135 -9.84 -1.33 21.48
N ASP A 136 -11.09 -1.68 21.18
CA ASP A 136 -12.19 -1.50 22.12
C ASP A 136 -11.90 -2.38 23.35
N ASP A 137 -11.42 -1.76 24.43
CA ASP A 137 -11.32 -2.36 25.78
C ASP A 137 -12.70 -2.80 26.33
#